data_AF-A0A5B8JHP4-F1
#
_entry.id   AF-A0A5B8JHP4-F1
#
_cell.length_a   1.000
_cell.length_b   1.000
_cell.length_c   1.000
_cell.angle_alpha   90.00
_cell.angle_beta   90.00
_cell.angle_gamma   90.00
#
_symmetry.space_group_name_H-M   'P 1'
#
loop_
_entity.id
_entity.type
_entity.pdbx_description
1 polymer ?
#
loop_
_entity_poly.entity_id
_entity_poly.type
_entity_poly.pdbx_seq_one_letter_code
_entity_poly.pdbx_strand_id
1 'polypeptide(L)'
;MGTPWSTSGKNAKGFVQVKCSDNLDKANTSAQIQLYRSGKWRNQGAKVVSYSTAKTIHVNDSAAKRIGGYHYRTKGTHFGQHGNIFALPTYYSPTRYLVRNG
;
A
#
# COMPACT_ATOMS: atom_id res chain seq x y z
N MET A 1 -20.62 -3.76 -8.37
CA MET A 1 -19.38 -3.64 -7.56
C MET A 1 -18.26 -3.12 -8.45
N GLY A 2 -17.78 -1.90 -8.25
CA GLY A 2 -16.69 -1.35 -9.07
C GLY A 2 -15.34 -1.95 -8.68
N THR A 3 -14.44 -2.13 -9.65
CA THR A 3 -13.04 -2.49 -9.40
C THR A 3 -12.44 -1.58 -8.30
N PRO A 4 -11.47 -2.04 -7.49
CA PRO A 4 -10.83 -1.22 -6.45
C PRO A 4 -10.20 0.10 -6.98
N TRP A 5 -10.15 0.24 -8.30
CA TRP A 5 -9.59 1.34 -9.07
C TRP A 5 -10.64 2.13 -9.87
N SER A 6 -11.94 1.84 -9.67
CA SER A 6 -13.06 2.53 -10.32
C SER A 6 -12.87 4.05 -10.26
N THR A 7 -12.99 4.74 -11.39
CA THR A 7 -12.88 6.21 -11.49
C THR A 7 -13.94 6.91 -10.62
N SER A 8 -15.15 6.37 -10.54
CA SER A 8 -16.26 6.95 -9.76
C SER A 8 -16.22 6.69 -8.25
N GLY A 9 -15.37 5.78 -7.75
CA GLY A 9 -15.26 5.50 -6.32
C GLY A 9 -14.80 6.72 -5.50
N LYS A 10 -15.33 6.91 -4.28
CA LYS A 10 -14.91 8.00 -3.38
C LYS A 10 -13.53 7.79 -2.75
N ASN A 11 -13.02 6.55 -2.76
CA ASN A 11 -11.72 6.17 -2.21
C ASN A 11 -10.84 5.53 -3.28
N ALA A 12 -9.54 5.80 -3.22
CA ALA A 12 -8.53 4.98 -3.86
C ALA A 12 -8.23 3.81 -2.93
N LYS A 13 -8.21 2.59 -3.48
CA LYS A 13 -7.75 1.40 -2.74
C LYS A 13 -6.33 1.07 -3.17
N GLY A 14 -5.59 0.38 -2.34
CA GLY A 14 -4.23 -0.06 -2.60
C GLY A 14 -3.91 -1.26 -1.76
N PHE A 15 -2.94 -2.07 -2.17
CA PHE A 15 -2.52 -3.22 -1.38
C PHE A 15 -1.04 -3.50 -1.52
N VAL A 16 -0.51 -4.23 -0.55
CA VAL A 16 0.84 -4.77 -0.51
C VAL A 16 0.72 -6.25 -0.17
N GLN A 17 1.37 -7.09 -0.96
CA GLN A 17 1.47 -8.52 -0.70
C GLN A 17 2.94 -8.91 -0.61
N VAL A 18 3.30 -9.58 0.47
CA VAL A 18 4.65 -10.11 0.71
C VAL A 18 4.54 -11.62 0.78
N LYS A 19 5.40 -12.32 0.04
CA LYS A 19 5.56 -13.76 0.11
C LYS A 19 6.96 -14.07 0.64
N CYS A 20 7.02 -14.71 1.80
CA CYS A 20 8.22 -15.14 2.48
C CYS A 20 8.51 -16.60 2.10
N SER A 21 9.79 -16.99 2.04
CA SER A 21 10.17 -18.40 1.83
C SER A 21 9.69 -19.27 3.00
N ASP A 22 9.78 -18.72 4.21
CA ASP A 22 9.55 -19.41 5.48
C ASP A 22 8.59 -18.64 6.38
N ASN A 23 8.18 -19.29 7.48
CA ASN A 23 7.44 -18.62 8.54
C ASN A 23 8.39 -17.67 9.28
N LEU A 24 7.89 -16.50 9.66
CA LEU A 24 8.70 -15.47 10.33
C LEU A 24 8.53 -15.59 11.85
N ASP A 25 9.54 -15.16 12.62
CA ASP A 25 9.44 -15.10 14.09
C ASP A 25 8.76 -13.79 14.50
N LYS A 26 9.12 -12.71 13.80
CA LYS A 26 8.53 -11.38 13.95
C LYS A 26 8.36 -10.75 12.59
N ALA A 27 7.20 -10.17 12.35
CA ALA A 27 6.94 -9.53 11.09
C ALA A 27 5.84 -8.48 11.19
N ASN A 28 6.08 -7.35 10.53
CA ASN A 28 5.07 -6.35 10.29
C ASN A 28 5.19 -5.78 8.88
N THR A 29 4.06 -5.79 8.17
CA THR A 29 3.94 -5.24 6.83
C THR A 29 3.04 -4.04 6.90
N SER A 30 3.37 -3.00 6.16
CA SER A 30 2.57 -1.79 6.09
C SER A 30 2.27 -1.41 4.65
N ALA A 31 1.09 -0.80 4.45
CA ALA A 31 0.66 -0.24 3.19
C ALA A 31 0.20 1.21 3.41
N GLN A 32 0.58 2.09 2.50
CA GLN A 32 0.12 3.48 2.51
C GLN A 32 0.01 4.04 1.09
N ILE A 33 -1.15 4.58 0.76
CA ILE A 33 -1.39 5.27 -0.51
C ILE A 33 -0.63 6.59 -0.54
N GLN A 34 0.02 6.86 -1.66
CA GLN A 34 0.68 8.12 -1.97
C GLN A 34 0.05 8.74 -3.21
N LEU A 35 -0.09 10.07 -3.18
CA LEU A 35 -0.52 10.87 -4.34
C LEU A 35 0.63 11.74 -4.83
N TYR A 36 0.79 11.85 -6.13
CA TYR A 36 1.78 12.75 -6.72
C TYR A 36 1.21 14.17 -6.79
N ARG A 37 1.88 15.13 -6.12
CA ARG A 37 1.47 16.54 -6.05
C ARG A 37 2.68 17.45 -5.93
N SER A 38 2.65 18.57 -6.66
CA SER A 38 3.69 19.60 -6.58
C SER A 38 5.10 19.02 -6.74
N GLY A 39 5.27 18.12 -7.73
CA GLY A 39 6.55 17.47 -8.02
C GLY A 39 6.96 16.33 -7.07
N LYS A 40 6.11 15.92 -6.12
CA LYS A 40 6.48 14.90 -5.12
C LYS A 40 5.35 13.98 -4.69
N TRP A 41 5.73 12.76 -4.29
CA TRP A 41 4.83 11.79 -3.69
C TRP A 41 4.50 12.16 -2.24
N ARG A 42 3.21 12.20 -1.90
CA ARG A 42 2.70 12.56 -0.57
C ARG A 42 1.80 11.46 -0.02
N ASN A 43 2.13 10.96 1.17
CA ASN A 43 1.30 10.00 1.90
C ASN A 43 -0.12 10.53 2.11
N GLN A 44 -1.12 9.65 1.97
CA GLN A 44 -2.50 9.94 2.30
C GLN A 44 -2.99 8.99 3.38
N GLY A 45 -3.88 9.49 4.24
CA GLY A 45 -4.46 8.71 5.33
C GLY A 45 -3.42 8.21 6.34
N ALA A 46 -3.88 7.37 7.25
CA ALA A 46 -3.03 6.65 8.17
C ALA A 46 -2.40 5.45 7.47
N LYS A 47 -1.14 5.16 7.78
CA LYS A 47 -0.47 3.93 7.34
C LYS A 47 -1.18 2.73 7.99
N VAL A 48 -1.61 1.76 7.19
CA VAL A 48 -2.13 0.50 7.70
C VAL A 48 -0.95 -0.43 7.98
N VAL A 49 -0.93 -1.06 9.16
CA VAL A 49 0.12 -2.00 9.57
C VAL A 49 -0.53 -3.31 9.98
N SER A 50 -0.01 -4.42 9.47
CA SER A 50 -0.39 -5.78 9.84
C SER A 50 0.79 -6.48 10.48
N TYR A 51 0.56 -7.11 11.63
CA TYR A 51 1.52 -7.97 12.31
C TYR A 51 1.13 -9.41 12.03
N SER A 52 1.94 -10.11 11.23
CA SER A 52 1.63 -11.49 10.82
C SER A 52 2.91 -12.19 10.44
N THR A 53 3.10 -13.40 10.97
CA THR A 53 4.24 -14.29 10.71
C THR A 53 3.98 -15.32 9.61
N ALA A 54 2.80 -15.25 8.97
CA ALA A 54 2.44 -16.15 7.90
C ALA A 54 3.36 -15.96 6.68
N LYS A 55 3.58 -17.04 5.91
CA LYS A 55 4.37 -16.98 4.66
C LYS A 55 3.82 -15.99 3.63
N THR A 56 2.52 -15.72 3.65
CA THR A 56 1.89 -14.72 2.79
C THR A 56 1.20 -13.68 3.65
N ILE A 57 1.64 -12.43 3.52
CA ILE A 57 1.08 -11.30 4.25
C ILE A 57 0.46 -10.36 3.25
N HIS A 58 -0.82 -10.01 3.44
CA HIS A 58 -1.55 -9.08 2.61
C HIS A 58 -2.02 -7.89 3.46
N VAL A 59 -1.71 -6.67 3.03
CA VAL A 59 -2.12 -5.44 3.70
C VAL A 59 -2.83 -4.54 2.71
N ASN A 60 -4.09 -4.25 2.99
CA ASN A 60 -4.91 -3.33 2.21
C ASN A 60 -4.88 -1.94 2.83
N ASP A 61 -4.85 -0.91 2.00
CA ASP A 61 -5.02 0.47 2.39
C ASP A 61 -6.10 1.15 1.53
N SER A 62 -6.72 2.19 2.08
CA SER A 62 -7.74 2.98 1.42
C SER A 62 -7.63 4.44 1.84
N ALA A 63 -7.61 5.34 0.85
CA ALA A 63 -7.52 6.77 1.06
C ALA A 63 -8.59 7.51 0.28
N ALA A 64 -9.14 8.58 0.86
CA ALA A 64 -10.14 9.41 0.20
C ALA A 64 -9.59 10.02 -1.09
N LYS A 65 -10.37 9.93 -2.17
CA LYS A 65 -10.05 10.60 -3.43
C LYS A 65 -10.28 12.09 -3.29
N ARG A 66 -9.34 12.88 -3.81
CA ARG A 66 -9.58 14.31 -4.04
C ARG A 66 -10.28 14.54 -5.36
N ILE A 67 -11.02 15.64 -5.47
CA ILE A 67 -11.62 16.08 -6.73
C ILE A 67 -10.49 16.40 -7.72
N GLY A 68 -10.71 16.08 -9.00
CA GLY A 68 -9.75 16.26 -10.08
C GLY A 68 -8.95 15.01 -10.41
N GLY A 69 -7.99 15.17 -11.32
CA GLY A 69 -7.09 14.12 -11.79
C GLY A 69 -5.76 14.07 -11.05
N TYR A 70 -5.28 12.87 -10.72
CA TYR A 70 -4.00 12.69 -10.03
C TYR A 70 -3.41 11.29 -10.21
N HIS A 71 -2.08 11.22 -10.14
CA HIS A 71 -1.37 9.95 -10.04
C HIS A 71 -1.33 9.47 -8.59
N TYR A 72 -1.46 8.17 -8.39
CA TYR A 72 -1.32 7.51 -7.11
C TYR A 72 -0.56 6.19 -7.22
N ARG A 73 0.00 5.75 -6.08
CA ARG A 73 0.64 4.45 -5.88
C ARG A 73 0.48 4.02 -4.43
N THR A 74 0.72 2.75 -4.15
CA THR A 74 0.80 2.23 -2.78
C THR A 74 2.26 2.01 -2.42
N LYS A 75 2.72 2.66 -1.35
CA LYS A 75 4.01 2.37 -0.70
C LYS A 75 3.79 1.24 0.30
N GLY A 76 4.56 0.18 0.17
CA GLY A 76 4.64 -0.90 1.14
C GLY A 76 5.97 -0.90 1.86
N THR A 77 5.98 -1.19 3.16
CA THR A 77 7.20 -1.50 3.90
C THR A 77 7.00 -2.77 4.67
N HIS A 78 7.94 -3.71 4.55
CA HIS A 78 7.92 -4.98 5.27
C HIS A 78 9.13 -5.05 6.18
N PHE A 79 8.91 -5.40 7.44
CA PHE A 79 9.94 -5.89 8.35
C PHE A 79 9.64 -7.35 8.61
N GLY A 80 10.61 -8.22 8.35
CA GLY A 80 10.55 -9.64 8.65
C GLY A 80 11.84 -10.11 9.28
N GLN A 81 11.72 -10.87 10.36
CA GLN A 81 12.83 -11.54 11.04
C GLN A 81 12.55 -13.03 11.11
N HIS A 82 13.55 -13.84 10.76
CA HIS A 82 13.58 -15.27 11.05
C HIS A 82 15.01 -15.69 11.40
N GLY A 83 15.22 -16.15 12.64
CA GLY A 83 16.55 -16.37 13.20
C GLY A 83 17.42 -15.11 13.14
N ASN A 84 18.58 -15.23 12.48
CA ASN A 84 19.53 -14.12 12.28
C ASN A 84 19.30 -13.32 10.99
N ILE A 85 18.28 -13.66 10.20
CA ILE A 85 17.97 -12.99 8.93
C ILE A 85 16.94 -11.89 9.18
N PHE A 86 17.24 -10.69 8.69
CA PHE A 86 16.37 -9.51 8.76
C PHE A 86 16.14 -8.95 7.36
N ALA A 87 14.88 -8.65 7.03
CA ALA A 87 14.51 -8.01 5.78
C ALA A 87 13.67 -6.76 6.05
N LEU A 88 14.13 -5.61 5.54
CA LEU A 88 13.42 -4.31 5.60
C LEU A 88 13.09 -3.68 4.22
N PRO A 89 12.58 -4.44 3.24
CA PRO A 89 12.33 -3.90 1.91
C PRO A 89 11.15 -2.92 1.90
N THR A 90 11.25 -1.92 1.03
CA THR A 90 10.14 -1.04 0.66
C THR A 90 9.74 -1.31 -0.78
N TYR A 91 8.46 -1.52 -1.01
CA TYR A 91 7.87 -1.82 -2.31
C TYR A 91 6.96 -0.68 -2.75
N TYR A 92 6.80 -0.51 -4.05
CA TYR A 92 5.84 0.42 -4.62
C TYR A 92 4.98 -0.28 -5.64
N SER A 93 3.66 -0.11 -5.55
CA SER A 93 2.79 -0.51 -6.66
C SER A 93 3.13 0.31 -7.91
N PRO A 94 2.79 -0.19 -9.11
CA PRO A 94 2.76 0.64 -10.29
C PRO A 94 1.97 1.93 -10.06
N THR A 95 2.43 3.01 -10.66
CA THR A 95 1.70 4.27 -10.66
C THR A 95 0.46 4.13 -11.52
N ARG A 96 -0.67 4.63 -11.01
CA ARG A 96 -1.95 4.65 -11.71
C ARG A 96 -2.50 6.08 -11.70
N TYR A 97 -3.32 6.43 -12.68
CA TYR A 97 -4.01 7.72 -12.75
C TYR A 97 -5.48 7.53 -12.35
N LEU A 98 -6.00 8.42 -11.49
CA LEU A 98 -7.41 8.46 -11.11
C LEU A 98 -7.99 9.84 -11.35
N VAL A 99 -9.28 9.85 -11.64
CA VAL A 99 -10.09 11.06 -11.72
C VAL A 99 -11.26 10.88 -10.77
N ARG A 100 -11.58 11.92 -9.99
CA ARG A 100 -12.87 12.02 -9.28
C ARG A 100 -13.58 13.28 -9.78
N ASN A 101 -14.77 13.07 -10.33
CA ASN A 101 -15.66 14.16 -10.71
C ASN A 101 -16.33 14.74 -9.45
N GLY A 102 -16.55 16.06 -9.47
CA GLY A 102 -17.23 16.82 -8.41
C GLY A 102 -18.69 16.42 -8.29
#